data_AF-A0A1J3JUB9-F1
#
_entry.id   AF-A0A1J3JUB9-F1
#
_cell.length_a   1.000
_cell.length_b   1.000
_cell.length_c   1.000
_cell.angle_alpha   90.00
_cell.angle_beta   90.00
_cell.angle_gamma   90.00
#
_symmetry.space_group_name_H-M   'P 1'
#
loop_
_entity.id
_entity.type
_entity.pdbx_description
1 polymer ?
#
loop_
_entity_poly.entity_id
_entity_poly.type
_entity_poly.pdbx_seq_one_letter_code
_entity_poly.pdbx_strand_id
1 'polypeptide(L)'
;LSAAASTRVSNELGAGNVKGAKKATLVTMQLSLVLALGVVVALLVGHDGWVGLFSNSHVIKEEFSSLRFFLAASITLDSIQGV
;
A
#
# COMPACT_ATOMS: atom_id res chain seq x y z
N LEU A 1 5.98 4.04 5.13
CA LEU A 1 5.68 5.46 4.86
C LEU A 1 5.19 6.21 6.11
N SER A 2 4.30 5.58 6.90
CA SER A 2 3.72 6.13 8.14
C SER A 2 4.74 6.75 9.13
N ALA A 3 5.86 6.08 9.43
CA ALA A 3 6.86 6.64 10.35
C ALA A 3 7.48 7.97 9.87
N ALA A 4 7.86 8.05 8.59
CA ALA A 4 8.41 9.27 8.01
C ALA A 4 7.36 10.41 7.95
N ALA A 5 6.11 10.05 7.65
CA ALA A 5 4.97 10.97 7.66
C ALA A 5 4.75 11.54 9.06
N SER A 6 4.65 10.68 10.07
CA SER A 6 4.46 11.04 11.48
C SER A 6 5.58 11.95 11.98
N THR A 7 6.85 11.63 11.69
CA THR A 7 7.96 12.50 12.07
C THR A 7 7.88 13.87 11.38
N ARG A 8 7.55 13.93 10.08
CA ARG A 8 7.46 15.21 9.38
C ARG A 8 6.27 16.04 9.84
N VAL A 9 5.10 15.44 9.96
CA VAL A 9 3.88 16.10 10.43
C VAL A 9 4.07 16.61 11.85
N SER A 10 4.63 15.78 12.75
CA SER A 10 4.92 16.17 14.13
C SER A 10 5.90 17.34 14.21
N ASN A 11 6.97 17.34 13.39
CA ASN A 11 7.92 18.45 13.36
C ASN A 11 7.28 19.76 12.86
N GLU A 12 6.46 19.71 11.81
CA GLU A 12 5.76 20.90 11.30
C GLU A 12 4.74 21.44 12.30
N LEU A 13 4.00 20.55 12.98
CA LEU A 13 3.07 20.94 14.05
C LEU A 13 3.80 21.52 15.26
N GLY A 14 4.92 20.92 15.67
CA GLY A 14 5.76 21.40 16.78
C GLY A 14 6.38 22.77 16.50
N ALA A 15 6.60 23.11 15.23
CA ALA A 15 7.04 24.44 14.80
C ALA A 15 5.87 25.44 14.61
N GLY A 16 4.63 25.06 14.90
CA GLY A 16 3.43 25.90 14.67
C GLY A 16 3.02 26.03 13.20
N ASN A 17 3.64 25.27 12.29
CA ASN A 17 3.40 25.34 10.86
C ASN A 17 2.30 24.37 10.38
N VAL A 18 1.05 24.72 10.66
CA VAL A 18 -0.14 23.91 10.27
C VAL A 18 -0.22 23.69 8.76
N LYS A 19 0.18 24.68 7.94
CA LYS A 19 0.19 24.55 6.47
C LYS A 19 1.21 23.51 6.02
N GLY A 20 2.40 23.50 6.63
CA GLY A 20 3.44 22.51 6.40
C GLY A 20 3.00 21.10 6.77
N ALA A 21 2.37 20.94 7.94
CA ALA A 21 1.81 19.67 8.39
C ALA A 21 0.76 19.11 7.41
N LYS A 22 -0.20 19.94 6.98
CA LYS A 22 -1.21 19.54 5.98
C LYS A 22 -0.57 19.10 4.66
N LYS A 23 0.45 19.84 4.19
CA LYS A 23 1.16 19.48 2.95
C LYS A 23 1.91 18.16 3.11
N ALA A 24 2.55 17.92 4.25
CA ALA A 24 3.26 16.68 4.55
C ALA A 24 2.30 15.47 4.52
N THR A 25 1.12 15.57 5.15
CA THR A 25 0.08 14.53 5.10
C THR A 25 -0.38 14.27 3.67
N LEU A 26 -0.68 15.32 2.89
CA LEU A 26 -1.17 15.16 1.52
C LEU A 26 -0.14 14.47 0.60
N VAL A 27 1.12 14.93 0.63
CA VAL A 27 2.19 14.34 -0.19
C VAL A 27 2.42 12.88 0.19
N THR A 28 2.35 12.56 1.49
CA THR A 28 2.48 11.20 1.98
C THR A 28 1.33 10.32 1.47
N MET A 29 0.09 10.79 1.54
CA MET A 29 -1.07 10.05 1.06
C MET A 29 -0.97 9.76 -0.45
N GLN A 30 -0.56 10.76 -1.24
CA GLN A 30 -0.34 10.58 -2.69
C GLN A 30 0.78 9.58 -2.99
N LEU A 31 1.90 9.66 -2.28
CA LEU A 31 3.01 8.72 -2.43
C LEU A 31 2.60 7.29 -2.05
N SER A 32 1.81 7.14 -0.98
CA SER A 32 1.25 5.83 -0.57
C SER A 32 0.39 5.23 -1.67
N LEU A 33 -0.51 6.02 -2.25
CA LEU A 33 -1.39 5.55 -3.32
C LEU A 33 -0.62 5.12 -4.56
N VAL A 34 0.40 5.89 -4.96
CA VAL A 34 1.25 5.53 -6.10
C VAL A 34 2.01 4.21 -5.85
N LEU A 35 2.55 4.03 -4.65
CA LEU A 35 3.23 2.79 -4.28
C LEU A 35 2.27 1.60 -4.22
N ALA A 36 1.08 1.80 -3.65
CA ALA A 36 0.03 0.78 -3.57
C ALA A 36 -0.39 0.30 -4.96
N LEU A 37 -0.64 1.24 -5.88
CA LEU A 37 -0.98 0.92 -7.27
C LEU A 37 0.16 0.15 -7.95
N GLY A 38 1.41 0.52 -7.72
CA GLY A 38 2.57 -0.22 -8.23
C GLY A 38 2.62 -1.66 -7.73
N VAL A 39 2.41 -1.87 -6.42
CA VAL A 39 2.36 -3.21 -5.81
C VAL A 39 1.18 -4.03 -6.34
N VAL A 40 0.00 -3.42 -6.47
CA VAL A 40 -1.19 -4.08 -7.03
C VAL A 40 -0.94 -4.54 -8.46
N VAL A 41 -0.40 -3.69 -9.31
CA VAL A 41 -0.06 -4.07 -10.70
C VAL A 41 0.95 -5.22 -10.72
N ALA A 42 1.99 -5.16 -9.88
CA ALA A 42 2.97 -6.22 -9.78
C ALA A 42 2.35 -7.56 -9.31
N LEU A 43 1.42 -7.53 -8.35
CA LEU A 43 0.74 -8.72 -7.84
C LEU A 43 -0.21 -9.33 -8.88
N LEU A 44 -0.92 -8.50 -9.65
CA LEU A 44 -1.83 -8.98 -10.69
C LEU A 44 -1.07 -9.62 -11.85
N VAL A 45 0.00 -8.98 -12.32
CA VAL A 45 0.82 -9.48 -13.45
C VAL A 45 1.70 -10.66 -13.02
N GLY A 46 2.26 -10.62 -11.81
CA GLY A 46 3.18 -11.63 -11.28
C GLY A 46 2.52 -12.82 -10.58
N HIS A 47 1.20 -13.01 -10.72
CA HIS A 47 0.41 -13.97 -9.94
C HIS A 47 1.00 -15.38 -9.91
N ASP A 48 1.29 -15.95 -11.07
CA ASP A 48 1.81 -17.32 -11.15
C ASP A 48 3.17 -17.47 -10.47
N GLY A 49 3.98 -16.40 -10.47
CA GLY A 49 5.30 -16.38 -9.85
C GLY A 49 5.21 -16.37 -8.32
N TRP A 50 4.45 -15.44 -7.74
CA TRP A 50 4.39 -15.34 -6.28
C TRP A 50 3.51 -16.41 -5.65
N VAL A 51 2.45 -16.90 -6.31
CA VAL A 51 1.62 -18.00 -5.78
C VAL A 51 2.44 -19.29 -5.66
N GLY A 52 3.38 -19.53 -6.59
CA GLY A 52 4.32 -20.64 -6.53
C GLY A 52 5.24 -20.61 -5.31
N LEU A 53 5.43 -19.46 -4.67
CA LEU A 53 6.19 -19.34 -3.42
C LEU A 53 5.42 -19.88 -2.20
N PHE A 54 4.08 -19.88 -2.25
CA PHE A 54 3.23 -20.28 -1.13
C PHE A 54 2.75 -21.73 -1.23
N SER A 55 2.49 -22.22 -2.45
CA SER A 55 1.98 -23.59 -2.63
C SER A 55 2.31 -24.18 -4.00
N ASN A 56 2.55 -25.50 -4.01
CA ASN A 56 2.71 -26.30 -5.21
C ASN A 56 1.42 -27.05 -5.62
N SER A 57 0.38 -27.03 -4.79
CA SER A 57 -0.90 -27.72 -5.09
C SER A 57 -1.73 -26.93 -6.08
N HIS A 58 -2.11 -27.56 -7.21
CA HIS A 58 -2.92 -26.93 -8.26
C HIS A 58 -4.23 -26.36 -7.73
N VAL A 59 -4.91 -27.08 -6.83
CA VAL A 59 -6.16 -26.65 -6.20
C VAL A 59 -5.99 -25.34 -5.44
N ILE A 60 -4.89 -25.19 -4.69
CA ILE A 60 -4.61 -23.96 -3.92
C ILE A 60 -4.30 -22.78 -4.85
N LYS A 61 -3.58 -23.02 -5.96
CA LYS A 61 -3.26 -21.96 -6.94
C LYS A 61 -4.51 -21.41 -7.61
N GLU A 62 -5.46 -22.29 -7.95
CA GLU A 62 -6.71 -21.91 -8.59
C GLU A 62 -7.60 -21.08 -7.65
N GLU A 63 -7.72 -21.48 -6.38
CA GLU A 63 -8.42 -20.69 -5.37
C GLU A 63 -7.78 -19.30 -5.17
N PHE A 64 -6.44 -19.23 -5.11
CA PHE A 64 -5.71 -17.96 -5.02
C PHE A 64 -5.92 -17.05 -6.24
N SER A 65 -6.21 -17.61 -7.41
CA SER A 65 -6.52 -16.84 -8.63
C SER A 65 -7.78 -16.01 -8.48
N SER A 66 -8.80 -16.56 -7.80
CA SER A 66 -10.06 -15.87 -7.53
C SER A 66 -9.89 -14.71 -6.53
N LEU A 67 -8.97 -14.85 -5.57
CA LEU A 67 -8.74 -13.88 -4.50
C LEU A 67 -7.88 -12.68 -4.92
N ARG A 68 -7.22 -12.73 -6.08
CA ARG A 68 -6.31 -11.67 -6.56
C ARG A 68 -6.89 -10.26 -6.49
N PHE A 69 -8.13 -10.10 -6.97
CA PHE A 69 -8.80 -8.80 -6.99
C PHE A 69 -9.14 -8.33 -5.57
N PHE A 70 -9.50 -9.26 -4.69
CA PHE A 70 -9.80 -8.95 -3.30
C PHE A 70 -8.53 -8.53 -2.54
N LEU A 71 -7.41 -9.22 -2.80
CA LEU A 71 -6.09 -8.87 -2.26
C LEU A 71 -5.64 -7.49 -2.78
N ALA A 72 -5.79 -7.22 -4.07
CA ALA A 72 -5.48 -5.93 -4.66
C ALA A 72 -6.30 -4.78 -4.05
N ALA A 73 -7.60 -4.99 -3.88
CA ALA A 73 -8.49 -4.04 -3.22
C ALA A 73 -8.09 -3.81 -1.75
N SER A 74 -7.80 -4.89 -1.02
CA SER A 74 -7.36 -4.83 0.37
C SER A 74 -6.06 -4.02 0.54
N ILE A 75 -5.04 -4.27 -0.29
CA ILE A 75 -3.77 -3.52 -0.24
C ILE A 75 -3.99 -2.04 -0.57
N THR A 76 -4.85 -1.74 -1.53
CA THR A 76 -5.17 -0.35 -1.90
C THR A 76 -5.83 0.39 -0.74
N LEU A 77 -6.82 -0.23 -0.08
CA LEU A 77 -7.51 0.34 1.07
C LEU A 77 -6.61 0.46 2.30
N ASP A 78 -5.78 -0.55 2.56
CA ASP A 78 -4.80 -0.55 3.66
C ASP A 78 -3.76 0.57 3.48
N SER A 79 -3.31 0.80 2.24
CA SER A 79 -2.35 1.88 1.95
C SER A 79 -2.91 3.28 2.18
N ILE A 80 -4.23 3.43 2.15
CA ILE A 80 -4.92 4.68 2.50
C ILE A 80 -5.08 4.80 4.03
N GLN A 81 -5.40 3.70 4.72
CA GLN A 81 -5.59 3.67 6.18
C GLN A 81 -4.29 3.74 6.98
N GLY A 82 -3.20 3.16 6.47
CA GLY A 82 -1.90 3.09 7.14
C GLY A 82 -1.08 4.38 7.11
N VAL A 83 -1.59 5.43 6.45
CA VAL A 83 -1.02 6.79 6.44
C VAL A 83 -1.77 7.67 7.43
#